data_AF-D3DZY6-F1
#
_entry.id   AF-D3DZY6-F1
#
_cell.length_a   1.000
_cell.length_b   1.000
_cell.length_c   1.000
_cell.angle_alpha   90.00
_cell.angle_beta   90.00
_cell.angle_gamma   90.00
#
_symmetry.space_group_name_H-M   'P 1'
#
loop_
_entity.id
_entity.type
_entity.pdbx_description
1 polymer ?
#
loop_
_entity_poly.entity_id
_entity_poly.type
_entity_poly.pdbx_seq_one_letter_code
_entity_poly.pdbx_strand_id
1 'polypeptide(L)'
;MTWIGTEDVIEFTGVKPQTFRFEKGDTSSLETLLEKWILQAEGLIISYCNYDFNDLEEIPPAVVNVCLRLTANMVALAQARKDTPVIQVKEWNVQTVSSNIFSNDLKRDLTPFVHERKSYKGDEIDFFVITGDDDSW
;
A
#
# COMPACT_ATOMS: atom_id res chain seq x y z
N MET A 1 6.63 -14.12 0.41
CA MET A 1 5.60 -14.57 1.36
C MET A 1 4.54 -13.49 1.35
N THR A 2 3.29 -13.81 1.03
CA THR A 2 2.20 -12.84 1.11
C THR A 2 1.66 -12.83 2.53
N TRP A 3 1.33 -11.66 3.06
CA TRP A 3 0.92 -11.50 4.45
C TRP A 3 -0.53 -11.96 4.70
N ILE A 4 -1.34 -11.95 3.65
CA ILE A 4 -2.75 -12.37 3.62
C ILE A 4 -3.04 -13.15 2.34
N GLY A 5 -4.08 -13.99 2.37
CA GLY A 5 -4.60 -14.72 1.22
C GLY A 5 -5.66 -13.95 0.44
N THR A 6 -5.95 -14.38 -0.79
CA THR A 6 -7.07 -13.81 -1.56
C THR A 6 -8.42 -14.25 -0.98
N GLU A 7 -8.47 -15.43 -0.39
CA GLU A 7 -9.59 -15.97 0.36
C GLU A 7 -10.01 -15.05 1.52
N ASP A 8 -9.05 -14.54 2.28
CA ASP A 8 -9.31 -13.62 3.40
C ASP A 8 -10.01 -12.35 2.91
N VAL A 9 -9.54 -11.81 1.77
CA VAL A 9 -10.11 -10.61 1.17
C VAL A 9 -11.52 -10.89 0.64
N ILE A 10 -11.74 -12.05 0.03
CA ILE A 10 -13.07 -12.45 -0.48
C ILE A 10 -14.05 -12.61 0.68
N GLU A 11 -13.66 -13.29 1.76
CA GLU A 11 -14.48 -13.46 2.94
C GLU A 11 -14.79 -12.13 3.63
N PHE A 12 -13.79 -11.26 3.75
CA PHE A 12 -13.94 -9.95 4.41
C PHE A 12 -14.81 -8.98 3.60
N THR A 13 -14.68 -8.97 2.27
CA THR A 13 -15.37 -7.99 1.40
C THR A 13 -16.65 -8.52 0.76
N GLY A 14 -16.83 -9.84 0.70
CA GLY A 14 -17.92 -10.49 -0.02
C GLY A 14 -17.87 -10.28 -1.55
N VAL A 15 -16.71 -9.89 -2.09
CA VAL A 15 -16.55 -9.58 -3.51
C VAL A 15 -16.73 -10.83 -4.37
N LYS A 16 -17.40 -10.67 -5.52
CA LYS A 16 -17.64 -11.76 -6.47
C LYS A 16 -17.06 -11.41 -7.83
N PRO A 17 -16.76 -12.40 -8.71
CA PRO A 17 -16.19 -12.12 -10.03
C PRO A 17 -17.01 -11.11 -10.87
N GLN A 18 -18.34 -11.16 -10.75
CA GLN A 18 -19.26 -10.26 -11.46
C GLN A 18 -19.09 -8.79 -11.07
N THR A 19 -18.55 -8.53 -9.87
CA THR A 19 -18.21 -7.18 -9.42
C THR A 19 -17.22 -6.51 -10.36
N PHE A 20 -16.31 -7.25 -10.98
CA PHE A 20 -15.33 -6.71 -11.92
C PHE A 20 -15.62 -7.06 -13.39
N ARG A 21 -16.87 -7.46 -13.69
CA ARG A 21 -17.32 -7.87 -15.04
C ARG A 21 -16.63 -9.13 -15.57
N PHE A 22 -16.07 -9.97 -14.68
CA PHE A 22 -15.62 -11.30 -15.05
C PHE A 22 -16.81 -12.25 -15.22
N GLU A 23 -16.58 -13.35 -15.94
CA GLU A 23 -17.62 -14.36 -16.16
C GLU A 23 -18.04 -15.03 -14.85
N LYS A 24 -19.28 -15.51 -14.80
CA LYS A 24 -19.81 -16.20 -13.62
C LYS A 24 -19.09 -17.56 -13.48
N GLY A 25 -18.18 -17.63 -12.52
CA GLY A 25 -17.35 -18.81 -12.25
C GLY A 25 -15.86 -18.59 -12.53
N ASP A 26 -15.48 -17.43 -13.06
CA ASP A 26 -14.08 -17.06 -13.26
C ASP A 26 -13.47 -16.53 -11.94
N THR A 27 -13.24 -17.44 -11.00
CA THR A 27 -12.61 -17.14 -9.72
C THR A 27 -11.12 -16.84 -9.90
N SER A 28 -10.45 -17.46 -10.87
CA SER A 28 -9.01 -17.29 -11.12
C SER A 28 -8.64 -15.86 -11.52
N SER A 29 -9.44 -15.20 -12.37
CA SER A 29 -9.20 -13.79 -12.72
C SER A 29 -9.41 -12.85 -11.53
N LEU A 30 -10.38 -13.17 -10.65
CA LEU A 30 -10.61 -12.43 -9.42
C LEU A 30 -9.44 -12.59 -8.45
N GLU A 31 -8.98 -13.82 -8.21
CA GLU A 31 -7.83 -14.14 -7.37
C GLU A 31 -6.58 -13.42 -7.87
N THR A 32 -6.27 -13.49 -9.16
CA THR A 32 -5.11 -12.79 -9.76
C THR A 32 -5.19 -11.27 -9.58
N LEU A 33 -6.40 -10.69 -9.64
CA LEU A 33 -6.60 -9.26 -9.39
C LEU A 33 -6.36 -8.92 -7.91
N LEU A 34 -6.88 -9.73 -7.00
CA LEU A 34 -6.73 -9.53 -5.56
C LEU A 34 -5.28 -9.72 -5.13
N GLU A 35 -4.55 -10.71 -5.65
CA GLU A 35 -3.11 -10.89 -5.40
C GLU A 35 -2.32 -9.63 -5.73
N LYS A 36 -2.61 -8.99 -6.89
CA LYS A 36 -1.95 -7.73 -7.27
C LYS A 36 -2.26 -6.61 -6.29
N TRP A 37 -3.48 -6.54 -5.76
CA TRP A 37 -3.85 -5.52 -4.79
C TRP A 37 -3.28 -5.79 -3.40
N ILE A 38 -3.14 -7.05 -3.01
CA ILE A 38 -2.42 -7.46 -1.79
C ILE A 38 -0.97 -6.99 -1.88
N LEU A 39 -0.25 -7.32 -2.96
CA LEU A 39 1.13 -6.87 -3.16
C LEU A 39 1.28 -5.34 -3.14
N GLN A 40 0.31 -4.61 -3.71
CA GLN A 40 0.29 -3.15 -3.65
C GLN A 40 0.07 -2.64 -2.22
N ALA A 41 -0.83 -3.27 -1.47
CA ALA A 41 -1.09 -2.92 -0.07
C ALA A 41 0.14 -3.17 0.82
N GLU A 42 0.81 -4.31 0.65
CA GLU A 42 2.08 -4.64 1.32
C GLU A 42 3.13 -3.56 1.03
N GLY A 43 3.33 -3.21 -0.25
CA GLY A 43 4.28 -2.17 -0.65
C GLY A 43 3.97 -0.78 -0.05
N LEU A 44 2.69 -0.41 0.07
CA LEU A 44 2.27 0.83 0.73
C LEU A 44 2.60 0.81 2.23
N ILE A 45 2.41 -0.33 2.90
CA ILE A 45 2.71 -0.49 4.32
C ILE A 45 4.21 -0.45 4.57
N ILE A 46 5.00 -1.18 3.78
CA ILE A 46 6.47 -1.16 3.82
C ILE A 46 6.98 0.28 3.65
N SER A 47 6.44 0.99 2.65
CA SER A 47 6.81 2.39 2.39
C SER A 47 6.45 3.32 3.55
N TYR A 48 5.31 3.11 4.19
CA TYR A 48 4.88 3.90 5.34
C TYR A 48 5.72 3.63 6.59
N CYS A 49 6.00 2.35 6.88
CA CYS A 49 6.77 1.93 8.05
C CYS A 49 8.29 2.12 7.88
N ASN A 50 8.78 2.36 6.65
CA ASN A 50 10.20 2.33 6.30
C ASN A 50 10.89 1.04 6.76
N TYR A 51 10.19 -0.09 6.68
CA TYR A 51 10.68 -1.38 7.15
C TYR A 51 10.10 -2.49 6.30
N ASP A 52 10.96 -3.41 5.86
CA ASP A 52 10.54 -4.60 5.13
C ASP A 52 10.21 -5.70 6.12
N PHE A 53 8.93 -6.07 6.20
CA PHE A 53 8.47 -7.14 7.08
C PHE A 53 8.72 -8.53 6.48
N ASN A 54 9.11 -8.64 5.20
CA ASN A 54 9.30 -9.93 4.53
C ASN A 54 10.51 -10.73 5.06
N ASP A 55 11.41 -10.07 5.79
CA ASP A 55 12.55 -10.70 6.46
C ASP A 55 12.16 -11.37 7.80
N LEU A 56 10.93 -11.15 8.29
CA LEU A 56 10.42 -11.76 9.51
C LEU A 56 9.88 -13.16 9.23
N GLU A 57 10.10 -14.08 10.18
CA GLU A 57 9.49 -15.42 10.16
C GLU A 57 7.96 -15.34 10.31
N GLU A 58 7.48 -14.36 11.07
CA GLU A 58 6.05 -14.10 11.27
C GLU A 58 5.76 -12.59 11.21
N ILE A 59 4.77 -12.21 10.41
CA ILE A 59 4.33 -10.82 10.27
C ILE A 59 3.47 -10.45 11.48
N PRO A 60 3.70 -9.30 12.15
CA PRO A 60 2.88 -8.90 13.28
C PRO A 60 1.37 -8.87 12.93
N PRO A 61 0.48 -9.45 13.76
CA PRO A 61 -0.95 -9.53 13.44
C PRO A 61 -1.62 -8.18 13.18
N ALA A 62 -1.12 -7.10 13.79
CA ALA A 62 -1.59 -5.74 13.52
C ALA A 62 -1.29 -5.30 12.07
N VAL A 63 -0.10 -5.65 11.55
CA VAL A 63 0.31 -5.37 10.16
C VAL A 63 -0.54 -6.19 9.19
N VAL A 64 -0.78 -7.47 9.49
CA VAL A 64 -1.67 -8.36 8.73
C VAL A 64 -3.09 -7.78 8.63
N ASN A 65 -3.68 -7.36 9.75
CA ASN A 65 -5.01 -6.75 9.79
C ASN A 65 -5.07 -5.43 8.98
N VAL A 66 -4.03 -4.59 9.08
CA VAL A 66 -3.97 -3.35 8.30
C VAL A 66 -3.86 -3.64 6.80
N CYS A 67 -3.10 -4.67 6.40
CA CYS A 67 -3.03 -5.12 5.01
C CYS A 67 -4.41 -5.53 4.49
N LEU A 68 -5.14 -6.37 5.23
CA LEU A 68 -6.48 -6.82 4.87
C LEU A 68 -7.44 -5.64 4.69
N ARG A 69 -7.48 -4.71 5.65
CA ARG A 69 -8.36 -3.53 5.61
C ARG A 69 -7.98 -2.56 4.49
N LEU A 70 -6.69 -2.40 4.20
CA LEU A 70 -6.21 -1.57 3.09
C LEU A 70 -6.64 -2.16 1.75
N THR A 71 -6.45 -3.46 1.54
CA THR A 71 -6.92 -4.15 0.33
C THR A 71 -8.44 -4.08 0.21
N ALA A 72 -9.18 -4.24 1.32
CA ALA A 72 -10.64 -4.07 1.33
C ALA A 72 -11.08 -2.65 0.93
N ASN A 73 -10.36 -1.61 1.38
CA ASN A 73 -10.63 -0.24 0.95
C ASN A 73 -10.38 -0.05 -0.55
N MET A 74 -9.36 -0.70 -1.12
CA MET A 74 -9.12 -0.71 -2.57
C MET A 74 -10.29 -1.36 -3.32
N VAL A 75 -10.79 -2.51 -2.83
CA VAL A 75 -11.97 -3.18 -3.38
C VAL A 75 -13.20 -2.27 -3.34
N ALA A 76 -13.48 -1.65 -2.20
CA ALA A 76 -14.62 -0.76 -2.02
C ALA A 76 -14.54 0.47 -2.95
N LEU A 77 -13.35 1.08 -3.10
CA LEU A 77 -13.14 2.19 -4.01
C LEU A 77 -13.37 1.78 -5.48
N ALA A 78 -12.89 0.59 -5.87
CA ALA A 78 -13.08 0.07 -7.22
C ALA A 78 -14.57 -0.21 -7.52
N GLN A 79 -15.31 -0.75 -6.54
CA GLN A 79 -16.76 -0.93 -6.61
C GLN A 79 -17.48 0.42 -6.78
N ALA A 80 -17.19 1.39 -5.90
CA ALA A 80 -17.82 2.71 -5.97
C ALA A 80 -17.56 3.42 -7.31
N ARG A 81 -16.35 3.32 -7.86
CA ARG A 81 -16.00 3.91 -9.17
C ARG A 81 -16.70 3.22 -10.34
N LYS A 82 -16.93 1.92 -10.26
CA LYS A 82 -17.71 1.19 -11.27
C LYS A 82 -19.16 1.67 -11.30
N ASP A 83 -19.74 1.91 -10.13
CA ASP A 83 -21.15 2.29 -9.97
C ASP A 83 -21.38 3.81 -10.13
N THR A 84 -20.33 4.60 -10.34
CA THR A 84 -20.41 6.06 -10.56
C THR A 84 -20.21 6.40 -12.05
N PRO A 85 -21.24 6.35 -12.91
CA PRO A 85 -21.17 6.96 -14.22
C PRO A 85 -21.47 8.45 -14.08
N VAL A 86 -20.47 9.30 -13.76
CA VAL A 86 -20.62 10.77 -13.85
C VAL A 86 -21.97 11.26 -13.29
N ILE A 87 -22.30 10.89 -12.05
CA ILE A 87 -23.58 11.27 -11.43
C ILE A 87 -23.50 12.73 -10.99
N GLN A 88 -23.25 13.66 -11.92
CA GLN A 88 -23.37 15.10 -11.71
C GLN A 88 -23.67 15.84 -13.00
N VAL A 89 -24.89 15.67 -13.50
CA VAL A 89 -25.53 16.70 -14.32
C VAL A 89 -26.66 17.40 -13.55
N LYS A 90 -26.99 17.01 -12.31
CA LYS A 90 -28.17 17.58 -11.63
C LYS A 90 -28.11 17.92 -10.14
N GLU A 91 -27.08 17.57 -9.37
CA GLU A 91 -27.05 17.93 -7.94
C GLU A 91 -25.69 18.46 -7.51
N TRP A 92 -25.68 19.72 -7.06
CA TRP A 92 -24.50 20.49 -6.65
C TRP A 92 -24.01 20.11 -5.25
N ASN A 93 -23.90 18.82 -4.95
CA ASN A 93 -23.26 18.31 -3.75
C ASN A 93 -22.33 17.16 -4.14
N VAL A 94 -21.20 17.53 -4.76
CA VAL A 94 -20.10 16.62 -5.09
C VAL A 94 -19.38 16.27 -3.80
N GLN A 95 -19.89 15.29 -3.06
CA GLN A 95 -18.97 14.54 -2.20
C GLN A 95 -18.14 13.68 -3.13
N THR A 96 -17.02 14.24 -3.59
CA THR A 96 -15.98 13.52 -4.31
C THR A 96 -15.70 12.25 -3.52
N VAL A 97 -15.97 11.07 -4.10
CA VAL A 97 -15.70 9.78 -3.44
C VAL A 97 -14.24 9.82 -2.98
N SER A 98 -14.03 9.89 -1.67
CA SER A 98 -12.71 10.04 -1.08
C SER A 98 -11.84 8.92 -1.60
N SER A 99 -10.78 9.27 -2.34
CA SER A 99 -9.83 8.30 -2.89
C SER A 99 -8.83 7.80 -1.84
N ASN A 100 -9.13 7.99 -0.55
CA ASN A 100 -8.25 7.67 0.55
C ASN A 100 -8.38 6.20 0.94
N ILE A 101 -7.69 5.32 0.21
CA ILE A 101 -7.60 3.88 0.54
C ILE A 101 -6.79 3.63 1.82
N PHE A 102 -5.82 4.50 2.11
CA PHE A 102 -4.91 4.37 3.25
C PHE A 102 -5.22 5.43 4.31
N SER A 103 -6.31 5.16 5.04
CA SER A 103 -6.90 6.06 6.01
C SER A 103 -6.03 6.25 7.27
N ASN A 104 -6.30 7.33 8.01
CA ASN A 104 -5.49 7.72 9.17
C ASN A 104 -5.58 6.72 10.34
N ASP A 105 -6.69 6.01 10.47
CA ASP A 105 -6.86 4.91 11.40
C ASP A 105 -5.90 3.76 11.09
N LEU A 106 -5.77 3.36 9.82
CA LEU A 106 -4.79 2.33 9.41
C LEU A 106 -3.35 2.76 9.71
N LYS A 107 -3.03 4.03 9.45
CA LYS A 107 -1.72 4.61 9.76
C LYS A 107 -1.44 4.66 11.26
N ARG A 108 -2.46 4.97 12.06
CA ARG A 108 -2.35 4.96 13.52
C ARG A 108 -2.06 3.56 14.05
N ASP A 109 -2.70 2.54 13.50
CA ASP A 109 -2.46 1.14 13.86
C ASP A 109 -1.02 0.70 13.51
N LEU A 110 -0.43 1.29 12.46
CA LEU A 110 0.95 1.05 12.05
C LEU A 110 2.00 1.91 12.79
N THR A 111 1.59 2.92 13.54
CA THR A 111 2.52 3.86 14.22
C THR A 111 3.61 3.16 15.05
N PRO A 112 3.34 2.07 15.79
CA PRO A 112 4.36 1.35 16.56
C PRO A 112 5.46 0.69 15.70
N PHE A 113 5.21 0.50 14.40
CA PHE A 113 6.11 -0.20 13.48
C PHE A 113 6.88 0.75 12.54
N VAL A 114 6.62 2.07 12.65
CA VAL A 114 7.31 3.07 11.82
C VAL A 114 8.74 3.24 12.33
N HIS A 115 9.68 2.87 11.48
CA HIS A 115 11.10 3.10 11.72
C HIS A 115 11.47 4.49 11.21
N GLU A 116 12.19 5.25 12.04
CA GLU A 116 12.73 6.53 11.62
C GLU A 116 13.71 6.29 10.45
N ARG A 117 13.52 7.01 9.35
CA ARG A 117 14.59 7.10 8.35
C ARG A 117 15.79 7.72 9.04
N LYS A 118 16.89 6.98 9.12
CA LYS A 118 18.20 7.55 9.43
C LYS A 118 18.49 8.61 8.37
N SER A 119 18.13 9.86 8.66
CA SER A 119 18.69 10.99 7.93
C SER A 119 20.17 10.96 8.28
N TYR A 120 21.03 10.73 7.29
CA TYR A 120 22.47 10.95 7.40
C TYR A 120 22.71 12.45 7.60
N LYS A 121 22.31 12.98 8.76
CA LYS A 121 22.73 14.29 9.24
C LYS A 121 24.08 14.08 9.91
N GLY A 122 25.14 14.23 9.11
CA GLY A 122 26.50 14.41 9.62
C GLY A 122 27.42 13.21 9.45
N ASP A 123 27.61 12.72 8.23
CA ASP A 123 28.99 12.40 7.86
C ASP A 123 29.59 13.74 7.41
N GLU A 124 30.47 14.31 8.24
CA GLU A 124 31.38 15.36 7.78
C GLU A 124 32.19 14.75 6.64
N ILE A 125 31.94 15.21 5.41
CA ILE A 125 32.75 14.84 4.26
C ILE A 125 34.08 15.59 4.42
N ASP A 126 35.10 14.92 4.95
CA ASP A 126 36.45 15.46 4.99
C ASP A 126 37.03 15.52 3.57
N PHE A 127 37.07 16.73 3.02
CA PHE A 127 37.73 17.00 1.75
C PHE A 127 39.22 17.21 1.98
N PHE A 128 40.03 16.18 1.71
CA PHE A 128 41.48 16.35 1.61
C PHE A 128 41.84 16.85 0.21
N VAL A 129 42.23 18.12 0.11
CA VAL A 129 42.84 18.69 -1.10
C VAL A 129 44.34 18.39 -1.04
N ILE A 130 44.83 17.51 -1.93
CA ILE A 130 46.26 17.36 -2.18
C ILE A 130 46.65 18.39 -3.23
N THR A 131 47.20 19.53 -2.80
CA THR A 131 47.96 20.40 -3.71
C THR A 131 49.35 19.78 -3.85
N GLY A 132 49.65 19.24 -5.03
CA GLY A 132 51.01 18.82 -5.34
C GLY A 132 51.88 20.07 -5.39
N ASP A 133 52.75 20.25 -4.40
CA ASP A 133 53.87 21.16 -4.52
C ASP A 133 54.82 20.55 -5.56
N ASP A 134 54.91 21.23 -6.71
CA ASP A 134 55.88 20.98 -7.75
C ASP A 134 57.26 21.35 -7.18
N ASP A 135 57.90 20.42 -6.47
CA ASP A 135 59.28 20.55 -6.01
C ASP A 135 60.20 20.54 -7.23
N SER A 136 60.42 21.73 -7.78
CA SER A 136 61.48 22.00 -8.75
C SER A 136 62.83 22.04 -8.04
N TRP A 137 63.67 21.01 -8.27
CA TRP A 137 65.13 21.08 -8.17
C TRP A 137 65.79 20.30 -9.30
#